data_AF-A0A256ZG51-F1
#
_entry.id   AF-A0A256ZG51-F1
#
_cell.length_a   1.000
_cell.length_b   1.000
_cell.length_c   1.000
_cell.angle_alpha   90.00
_cell.angle_beta   90.00
_cell.angle_gamma   90.00
#
_symmetry.space_group_name_H-M   'P 1'
#
loop_
_entity.id
_entity.type
_entity.pdbx_description
1 polymer ?
#
loop_
_entity_poly.entity_id
_entity_poly.type
_entity_poly.pdbx_seq_one_letter_code
_entity_poly.pdbx_strand_id
1 'polypeptide(L)'
;MRGYVSITTFVFGTGRVGKPLADTLNFLGFKVVVADPNPDLVSRDIFPYSLRRLSGDIERVAREIGSMVREGDVVFVTHGEPEADYVVTREALGSKALYVGLLGSRRKVIEFIKRLINDGVPRDVLVKRLRAPVGIDIGAETPEEIAMSIAAELVAMLRGVEVRGLSIVKDYLSGKVQASAF
;
A
#
# COMPACT_ATOMS: atom_id res chain seq x y z
N MET A 1 -16.83 -21.62 -0.28
CA MET A 1 -16.13 -20.51 0.43
C MET A 1 -15.58 -19.56 -0.64
N ARG A 2 -15.94 -18.28 -0.67
CA ARG A 2 -15.37 -17.32 -1.66
C ARG A 2 -13.95 -16.95 -1.22
N GLY A 3 -12.94 -17.55 -1.84
CA GLY A 3 -11.52 -17.22 -1.62
C GLY A 3 -11.08 -15.99 -2.42
N TYR A 4 -9.93 -15.41 -2.07
CA TYR A 4 -9.38 -14.19 -2.68
C TYR A 4 -8.53 -14.43 -3.94
N VAL A 5 -8.69 -15.61 -4.56
CA VAL A 5 -7.84 -16.12 -5.66
C VAL A 5 -7.87 -15.25 -6.94
N SER A 6 -8.83 -14.33 -7.04
CA SER A 6 -8.95 -13.39 -8.16
C SER A 6 -8.29 -12.03 -7.92
N ILE A 7 -7.88 -11.72 -6.68
CA ILE A 7 -7.33 -10.41 -6.31
C ILE A 7 -5.81 -10.50 -6.23
N THR A 8 -5.12 -9.62 -6.96
CA THR A 8 -3.67 -9.46 -6.87
C THR A 8 -3.33 -8.31 -5.94
N THR A 9 -2.44 -8.57 -4.99
CA THR A 9 -1.87 -7.56 -4.10
C THR A 9 -0.41 -7.34 -4.46
N PHE A 10 -0.04 -6.09 -4.74
CA PHE A 10 1.33 -5.67 -5.01
C PHE A 10 1.90 -5.10 -3.72
N VAL A 11 3.04 -5.59 -3.26
CA VAL A 11 3.73 -5.10 -2.05
C VAL A 11 5.08 -4.54 -2.48
N PHE A 12 5.18 -3.20 -2.51
CA PHE A 12 6.43 -2.49 -2.74
C PHE A 12 7.13 -2.17 -1.43
N GLY A 13 8.40 -2.57 -1.33
CA GLY A 13 9.19 -2.52 -0.12
C GLY A 13 8.99 -3.77 0.71
N THR A 14 10.02 -4.62 0.75
CA THR A 14 9.98 -5.99 1.32
C THR A 14 10.77 -6.13 2.61
N GLY A 15 11.09 -5.00 3.24
CA GLY A 15 11.71 -4.94 4.56
C GLY A 15 10.77 -5.37 5.68
N ARG A 16 10.96 -4.75 6.86
CA ARG A 16 10.38 -5.18 8.14
C ARG A 16 8.87 -5.43 8.11
N VAL A 17 8.09 -4.55 7.48
CA VAL A 17 6.61 -4.69 7.39
C VAL A 17 6.18 -5.40 6.10
N GLY A 18 6.86 -5.15 4.99
CA GLY A 18 6.48 -5.71 3.69
C GLY A 18 6.56 -7.23 3.63
N LYS A 19 7.58 -7.82 4.24
CA LYS A 19 7.72 -9.28 4.33
C LYS A 19 6.56 -9.95 5.08
N PRO A 20 6.28 -9.63 6.36
CA PRO A 20 5.16 -10.23 7.07
C PRO A 20 3.80 -9.90 6.43
N LEU A 21 3.65 -8.73 5.80
CA LEU A 21 2.45 -8.40 5.03
C LEU A 21 2.26 -9.33 3.84
N ALA A 22 3.28 -9.51 3.01
CA ALA A 22 3.23 -10.43 1.87
C ALA A 22 2.96 -11.89 2.29
N ASP A 23 3.56 -12.35 3.41
CA ASP A 23 3.27 -13.68 3.95
C ASP A 23 1.82 -13.82 4.41
N THR A 24 1.33 -12.82 5.15
CA THR A 24 -0.06 -12.79 5.64
C THR A 24 -1.06 -12.80 4.48
N LEU A 25 -0.81 -12.01 3.44
CA LEU A 25 -1.65 -11.97 2.25
C LEU A 25 -1.64 -13.30 1.49
N ASN A 26 -0.48 -13.95 1.34
CA ASN A 26 -0.41 -15.31 0.76
C ASN A 26 -1.18 -16.33 1.60
N PHE A 27 -1.02 -16.29 2.94
CA PHE A 27 -1.75 -17.17 3.86
C PHE A 27 -3.27 -17.02 3.73
N LEU A 28 -3.76 -15.78 3.57
CA LEU A 28 -5.18 -15.49 3.33
C LEU A 28 -5.66 -15.90 1.92
N GLY A 29 -4.75 -16.27 1.02
CA GLY A 29 -5.07 -16.74 -0.34
C GLY A 29 -5.15 -15.65 -1.41
N PHE A 30 -4.54 -14.48 -1.17
CA PHE A 30 -4.32 -13.46 -2.21
C PHE A 30 -3.17 -13.85 -3.13
N LYS A 31 -3.20 -13.36 -4.38
CA LYS A 31 -2.04 -13.45 -5.27
C LYS A 31 -1.07 -12.32 -4.96
N VAL A 32 0.11 -12.64 -4.44
CA VAL A 32 1.05 -11.60 -4.01
C VAL A 32 2.15 -11.38 -5.05
N VAL A 33 2.29 -10.15 -5.54
CA VAL A 33 3.47 -9.67 -6.26
C VAL A 33 4.30 -8.85 -5.29
N VAL A 34 5.57 -9.19 -5.12
CA VAL A 34 6.49 -8.40 -4.29
C VAL A 34 7.46 -7.62 -5.16
N ALA A 35 7.81 -6.42 -4.72
CA ALA A 35 8.70 -5.54 -5.44
C ALA A 35 9.63 -4.79 -4.48
N ASP A 36 10.91 -4.73 -4.80
CA ASP A 36 11.90 -3.99 -4.02
C ASP A 36 13.05 -3.56 -4.93
N PRO A 37 13.59 -2.33 -4.81
CA PRO A 37 14.76 -1.96 -5.58
C PRO A 37 15.97 -2.84 -5.26
N ASN A 38 16.06 -3.41 -4.06
CA ASN A 38 17.10 -4.35 -3.68
C ASN A 38 16.75 -5.79 -4.13
N PRO A 39 17.45 -6.37 -5.12
CA PRO A 39 17.16 -7.72 -5.61
C PRO A 39 17.33 -8.81 -4.55
N ASP A 40 18.20 -8.59 -3.56
CA ASP A 40 18.46 -9.58 -2.50
C ASP A 40 17.26 -9.74 -1.57
N LEU A 41 16.40 -8.71 -1.48
CA LEU A 41 15.20 -8.75 -0.65
C LEU A 41 14.02 -9.42 -1.34
N VAL A 42 14.05 -9.63 -2.67
CA VAL A 42 12.98 -10.28 -3.43
C VAL A 42 13.40 -11.62 -4.04
N SER A 43 14.18 -12.40 -3.29
CA SER A 43 14.59 -13.74 -3.73
C SER A 43 13.45 -14.77 -3.58
N ARG A 44 13.59 -15.91 -4.28
CA ARG A 44 12.63 -17.02 -4.17
C ARG A 44 12.65 -17.66 -2.78
N ASP A 45 13.80 -17.65 -2.11
CA ASP A 45 13.94 -18.23 -0.77
C ASP A 45 13.20 -17.39 0.28
N ILE A 46 13.20 -16.05 0.10
CA ILE A 46 12.44 -15.13 0.97
C ILE A 46 10.94 -15.19 0.64
N PHE A 47 10.58 -15.23 -0.65
CA PHE A 47 9.19 -15.20 -1.11
C PHE A 47 8.81 -16.42 -1.97
N PRO A 48 8.79 -17.64 -1.41
CA PRO A 48 8.57 -18.86 -2.18
C PRO A 48 7.15 -18.96 -2.76
N TYR A 49 6.18 -18.29 -2.13
CA TYR A 49 4.76 -18.31 -2.53
C TYR A 49 4.33 -17.09 -3.36
N SER A 50 5.23 -16.12 -3.58
CA SER A 50 4.91 -14.96 -4.43
C SER A 50 4.60 -15.38 -5.87
N LEU A 51 3.59 -14.75 -6.46
CA LEU A 51 3.24 -14.91 -7.87
C LEU A 51 4.37 -14.36 -8.77
N ARG A 52 4.90 -13.19 -8.43
CA ARG A 52 6.02 -12.53 -9.12
C ARG A 52 6.87 -11.75 -8.13
N ARG A 53 8.14 -11.57 -8.48
CA ARG A 53 9.17 -10.82 -7.73
C ARG A 53 9.78 -9.82 -8.69
N LEU A 54 9.73 -8.53 -8.36
CA LEU A 54 10.21 -7.43 -9.19
C LEU A 54 11.37 -6.73 -8.48
N SER A 55 12.43 -6.42 -9.21
CA SER A 55 13.55 -5.62 -8.71
C SER A 55 14.21 -4.80 -9.80
N GLY A 56 14.95 -3.79 -9.36
CA GLY A 56 15.70 -2.89 -10.23
C GLY A 56 15.47 -1.44 -9.86
N ASP A 57 15.73 -0.55 -10.81
CA ASP A 57 15.49 0.88 -10.66
C ASP A 57 14.03 1.19 -10.26
N ILE A 58 13.85 2.13 -9.32
CA ILE A 58 12.55 2.46 -8.70
C ILE A 58 11.54 2.88 -9.75
N GLU A 59 11.94 3.74 -10.68
CA GLU A 59 11.07 4.26 -11.75
C GLU A 59 10.62 3.13 -12.69
N ARG A 60 11.53 2.20 -13.01
CA ARG A 60 11.17 0.99 -13.77
C ARG A 60 10.20 0.11 -12.99
N VAL A 61 10.48 -0.18 -11.72
CA VAL A 61 9.63 -1.03 -10.87
C VAL A 61 8.24 -0.43 -10.71
N ALA A 62 8.15 0.88 -10.46
CA ALA A 62 6.90 1.60 -10.36
C ALA A 62 6.06 1.44 -11.64
N ARG A 63 6.63 1.73 -12.82
CA ARG A 63 5.93 1.56 -14.11
C ARG A 63 5.50 0.13 -14.36
N GLU A 64 6.33 -0.84 -14.00
CA GLU A 64 5.98 -2.25 -14.14
C GLU A 64 4.76 -2.61 -13.26
N ILE A 65 4.75 -2.19 -11.99
CA ILE A 65 3.57 -2.32 -11.10
C ILE A 65 2.35 -1.65 -11.75
N GLY A 66 2.45 -0.38 -12.13
CA GLY A 66 1.35 0.38 -12.74
C GLY A 66 0.74 -0.27 -13.97
N SER A 67 1.58 -0.89 -14.82
CA SER A 67 1.15 -1.61 -16.02
C SER A 67 0.50 -2.97 -15.76
N MET A 68 0.86 -3.63 -14.66
CA MET A 68 0.35 -4.94 -14.28
C MET A 68 -0.96 -4.88 -13.53
N VAL A 69 -1.18 -3.81 -12.77
CA VAL A 69 -2.34 -3.62 -11.91
C VAL A 69 -3.62 -3.57 -12.74
N ARG A 70 -4.60 -4.39 -12.34
CA ARG A 70 -5.94 -4.46 -12.95
C ARG A 70 -7.00 -3.93 -11.99
N GLU A 71 -8.22 -3.83 -12.50
CA GLU A 71 -9.38 -3.49 -11.68
C GLU A 71 -9.59 -4.56 -10.60
N GLY A 72 -9.79 -4.12 -9.36
CA GLY A 72 -9.91 -5.00 -8.18
C GLY A 72 -8.58 -5.31 -7.48
N ASP A 73 -7.43 -5.07 -8.11
CA ASP A 73 -6.11 -5.27 -7.50
C ASP A 73 -5.77 -4.15 -6.50
N VAL A 74 -4.80 -4.41 -5.63
CA VAL A 74 -4.42 -3.52 -4.53
C VAL A 74 -2.91 -3.29 -4.54
N VAL A 75 -2.48 -2.07 -4.24
CA VAL A 75 -1.05 -1.75 -4.12
C VAL A 75 -0.74 -1.28 -2.70
N PHE A 76 0.27 -1.89 -2.08
CA PHE A 76 0.84 -1.51 -0.79
C PHE A 76 2.24 -0.95 -0.98
N VAL A 77 2.50 0.17 -0.32
CA VAL A 77 3.77 0.88 -0.34
C VAL A 77 4.30 0.93 1.09
N THR A 78 5.30 0.10 1.38
CA THR A 78 5.83 -0.20 2.72
C THR A 78 7.36 -0.07 2.81
N HIS A 79 8.02 0.53 1.81
CA HIS A 79 9.48 0.58 1.75
C HIS A 79 10.08 1.54 2.79
N GLY A 80 9.46 2.71 2.99
CA GLY A 80 9.84 3.67 4.02
C GLY A 80 10.72 4.82 3.51
N GLU A 81 11.52 4.60 2.47
CA GLU A 81 12.29 5.66 1.82
C GLU A 81 11.32 6.65 1.09
N PRO A 82 11.36 7.96 1.42
CA PRO A 82 10.37 8.92 0.92
C PRO A 82 10.25 9.03 -0.60
N GLU A 83 11.34 9.07 -1.36
CA GLU A 83 11.23 9.29 -2.81
C GLU A 83 10.70 8.03 -3.52
N ALA A 84 11.19 6.86 -3.14
CA ALA A 84 10.75 5.57 -3.63
C ALA A 84 9.25 5.36 -3.38
N ASP A 85 8.80 5.62 -2.16
CA ASP A 85 7.39 5.49 -1.80
C ASP A 85 6.53 6.49 -2.57
N TYR A 86 7.02 7.71 -2.81
CA TYR A 86 6.29 8.73 -3.59
C TYR A 86 6.09 8.28 -5.04
N VAL A 87 7.17 7.87 -5.71
CA VAL A 87 7.17 7.44 -7.12
C VAL A 87 6.18 6.29 -7.32
N VAL A 88 6.25 5.25 -6.47
CA VAL A 88 5.35 4.09 -6.57
C VAL A 88 3.91 4.45 -6.21
N THR A 89 3.69 5.29 -5.19
CA THR A 89 2.33 5.73 -4.83
C THR A 89 1.67 6.49 -5.97
N ARG A 90 2.39 7.42 -6.61
CA ARG A 90 1.89 8.22 -7.73
C ARG A 90 1.52 7.33 -8.91
N GLU A 91 2.41 6.41 -9.29
CA GLU A 91 2.17 5.48 -10.39
C GLU A 91 0.98 4.54 -10.10
N ALA A 92 0.88 4.03 -8.87
CA ALA A 92 -0.23 3.19 -8.45
C ALA A 92 -1.58 3.93 -8.49
N LEU A 93 -1.61 5.22 -8.12
CA LEU A 93 -2.82 6.05 -8.21
C LEU A 93 -3.23 6.32 -9.67
N GLY A 94 -2.26 6.42 -10.58
CA GLY A 94 -2.51 6.50 -12.03
C GLY A 94 -3.03 5.20 -12.66
N SER A 95 -2.84 4.06 -11.99
CA SER A 95 -3.28 2.73 -12.45
C SER A 95 -4.78 2.46 -12.18
N LYS A 96 -5.23 1.22 -12.41
CA LYS A 96 -6.59 0.73 -12.11
C LYS A 96 -6.77 0.14 -10.70
N ALA A 97 -5.79 0.28 -9.80
CA ALA A 97 -5.87 -0.26 -8.43
C ALA A 97 -7.18 0.11 -7.72
N LEU A 98 -7.84 -0.85 -7.08
CA LEU A 98 -9.01 -0.60 -6.24
C LEU A 98 -8.68 0.38 -5.11
N TYR A 99 -7.53 0.20 -4.46
CA TYR A 99 -6.95 1.18 -3.55
C TYR A 99 -5.43 1.07 -3.47
N VAL A 100 -4.79 2.13 -2.97
CA VAL A 100 -3.37 2.26 -2.71
C VAL A 100 -3.18 2.51 -1.21
N GLY A 101 -2.54 1.57 -0.54
CA GLY A 101 -2.18 1.65 0.87
C GLY A 101 -0.75 2.14 1.05
N LEU A 102 -0.56 3.30 1.68
CA LEU A 102 0.74 3.87 1.98
C LEU A 102 1.03 3.79 3.48
N LEU A 103 2.10 3.11 3.84
CA LEU A 103 2.65 3.14 5.19
C LEU A 103 3.51 4.40 5.38
N GLY A 104 3.36 5.05 6.54
CA GLY A 104 4.16 6.22 6.87
C GLY A 104 3.60 7.03 8.03
N SER A 105 4.39 7.97 8.53
CA SER A 105 3.93 8.93 9.53
C SER A 105 2.88 9.89 8.95
N ARG A 106 2.03 10.45 9.81
CA ARG A 106 1.04 11.46 9.41
C ARG A 106 1.69 12.65 8.69
N ARG A 107 2.88 13.06 9.14
CA ARG A 107 3.68 14.10 8.49
C ARG A 107 4.02 13.75 7.04
N LYS A 108 4.60 12.56 6.80
CA LYS A 108 4.93 12.08 5.44
C LYS A 108 3.70 12.04 4.56
N VAL A 109 2.57 11.54 5.10
CA VAL A 109 1.30 11.48 4.37
C VAL A 109 0.82 12.87 3.94
N ILE A 110 0.90 13.87 4.82
CA ILE A 110 0.51 15.24 4.49
C ILE A 110 1.42 15.84 3.39
N GLU A 111 2.72 15.62 3.48
CA GLU A 111 3.69 16.04 2.46
C GLU A 111 3.38 15.39 1.10
N PHE A 112 3.08 14.08 1.10
CA PHE A 112 2.71 13.35 -0.11
C PHE A 112 1.40 13.85 -0.70
N ILE A 113 0.35 14.06 0.10
CA ILE A 113 -0.93 14.59 -0.40
C ILE A 113 -0.73 15.94 -1.09
N LYS A 114 0.06 16.84 -0.48
CA LYS A 114 0.36 18.15 -1.09
C LYS A 114 1.08 17.99 -2.42
N ARG A 115 2.13 17.16 -2.46
CA ARG A 115 2.92 16.92 -3.67
C ARG A 115 2.08 16.23 -4.76
N LEU A 116 1.27 15.23 -4.43
CA LEU A 116 0.36 14.56 -5.38
C LEU A 116 -0.66 15.53 -6.00
N ILE A 117 -1.22 16.45 -5.21
CA ILE A 117 -2.14 17.48 -5.73
C ILE A 117 -1.40 18.44 -6.67
N ASN A 118 -0.20 18.89 -6.30
CA ASN A 118 0.62 19.76 -7.14
C ASN A 118 0.99 19.08 -8.47
N ASP A 119 1.22 17.77 -8.44
CA ASP A 119 1.52 16.94 -9.61
C ASP A 119 0.27 16.55 -10.40
N GLY A 120 -0.91 17.09 -10.05
CA GLY A 120 -2.14 16.97 -10.82
C GLY A 120 -3.04 15.78 -10.46
N VAL A 121 -2.75 15.04 -9.38
CA VAL A 121 -3.63 13.94 -8.94
C VAL A 121 -4.94 14.52 -8.37
N PRO A 122 -6.11 14.16 -8.92
CA PRO A 122 -7.38 14.70 -8.45
C PRO A 122 -7.65 14.36 -6.98
N ARG A 123 -8.20 15.33 -6.23
CA ARG A 123 -8.53 15.13 -4.80
C ARG A 123 -9.51 13.99 -4.58
N ASP A 124 -10.45 13.77 -5.49
CA ASP A 124 -11.44 12.70 -5.36
C ASP A 124 -10.79 11.31 -5.54
N VAL A 125 -9.77 11.19 -6.40
CA VAL A 125 -8.94 9.98 -6.52
C VAL A 125 -8.24 9.70 -5.19
N LEU A 126 -7.63 10.73 -4.57
CA LEU A 126 -6.99 10.58 -3.25
C LEU A 126 -7.98 10.12 -2.18
N VAL A 127 -9.14 10.78 -2.07
CA VAL A 127 -10.19 10.44 -1.10
C VAL A 127 -10.71 9.01 -1.28
N LYS A 128 -10.93 8.60 -2.53
CA LYS A 128 -11.50 7.29 -2.85
C LYS A 128 -10.48 6.17 -2.65
N ARG A 129 -9.27 6.34 -3.18
CA ARG A 129 -8.31 5.25 -3.40
C ARG A 129 -7.08 5.29 -2.50
N LEU A 130 -6.67 6.44 -1.95
CA LEU A 130 -5.51 6.48 -1.06
C LEU A 130 -5.91 6.17 0.39
N ARG A 131 -5.20 5.23 1.02
CA ARG A 131 -5.27 4.90 2.44
C ARG A 131 -3.89 5.13 3.05
N ALA A 132 -3.76 6.20 3.81
CA ALA A 132 -2.48 6.66 4.35
C ALA A 132 -2.68 7.38 5.71
N PRO A 133 -2.02 6.95 6.78
CA PRO A 133 -1.37 5.64 6.93
C PRO A 133 -2.37 4.50 6.68
N VAL A 134 -1.93 3.42 6.04
CA VAL A 134 -2.74 2.20 5.83
C VAL A 134 -2.77 1.33 7.09
N GLY A 135 -3.90 0.67 7.35
CA GLY A 135 -4.13 -0.23 8.47
C GLY A 135 -5.28 0.21 9.37
N ILE A 136 -5.83 -0.75 10.11
CA ILE A 136 -6.79 -0.48 11.20
C ILE A 136 -6.10 -0.16 12.52
N ASP A 137 -6.76 0.65 13.35
CA ASP A 137 -6.27 1.06 14.65
C ASP A 137 -6.46 -0.05 15.68
N ILE A 138 -5.44 -0.92 15.80
CA ILE A 138 -5.36 -1.99 16.81
C ILE A 138 -4.25 -1.74 17.83
N GLY A 139 -3.64 -0.55 17.83
CA GLY A 139 -2.46 -0.27 18.65
C GLY A 139 -1.21 -1.05 18.24
N ALA A 140 -1.06 -1.37 16.94
CA ALA A 140 0.07 -2.15 16.42
C ALA A 140 1.41 -1.43 16.62
N GLU A 141 2.41 -2.16 17.12
CA GLU A 141 3.78 -1.63 17.33
C GLU A 141 4.84 -2.44 16.57
N THR A 142 4.67 -3.76 16.53
CA THR A 142 5.60 -4.66 15.84
C THR A 142 5.32 -4.71 14.34
N PRO A 143 6.31 -5.04 13.50
CA PRO A 143 6.09 -5.17 12.06
C PRO A 143 5.00 -6.19 11.68
N GLU A 144 4.88 -7.27 12.45
CA GLU A 144 3.88 -8.32 12.28
C GLU A 144 2.47 -7.83 12.65
N GLU A 145 2.32 -7.08 13.73
CA GLU A 145 1.05 -6.44 14.10
C GLU A 145 0.62 -5.39 13.07
N ILE A 146 1.57 -4.61 12.56
CA ILE A 146 1.30 -3.63 11.49
C ILE A 146 0.85 -4.36 10.23
N ALA A 147 1.55 -5.41 9.82
CA ALA A 147 1.15 -6.24 8.67
C ALA A 147 -0.25 -6.84 8.86
N MET A 148 -0.57 -7.35 10.05
CA MET A 148 -1.89 -7.88 10.40
C MET A 148 -2.97 -6.80 10.31
N SER A 149 -2.70 -5.61 10.83
CA SER A 149 -3.60 -4.45 10.74
C SER A 149 -3.90 -4.07 9.28
N ILE A 150 -2.89 -4.06 8.42
CA ILE A 150 -3.04 -3.76 6.99
C ILE A 150 -3.88 -4.84 6.30
N ALA A 151 -3.58 -6.11 6.54
CA ALA A 151 -4.33 -7.23 5.96
C ALA A 151 -5.80 -7.23 6.43
N ALA A 152 -6.05 -6.90 7.70
CA ALA A 152 -7.38 -6.77 8.26
C ALA A 152 -8.18 -5.63 7.61
N GLU A 153 -7.55 -4.48 7.35
CA GLU A 153 -8.18 -3.38 6.58
C GLU A 153 -8.64 -3.85 5.21
N LEU A 154 -7.78 -4.55 4.46
CA LEU A 154 -8.11 -5.10 3.15
C LEU A 154 -9.30 -6.06 3.22
N VAL A 155 -9.28 -7.00 4.17
CA VAL A 155 -10.36 -7.99 4.35
C VAL A 155 -11.67 -7.28 4.69
N ALA A 156 -11.67 -6.35 5.64
CA ALA A 156 -12.86 -5.59 6.04
C ALA A 156 -13.46 -4.82 4.85
N MET A 157 -12.61 -4.13 4.09
CA MET A 157 -13.03 -3.40 2.89
C MET A 157 -13.68 -4.33 1.86
N LEU A 158 -13.07 -5.49 1.56
CA LEU A 158 -13.63 -6.46 0.61
C LEU A 158 -14.95 -7.10 1.09
N ARG A 159 -15.23 -7.06 2.39
CA ARG A 159 -16.47 -7.55 2.99
C ARG A 159 -17.51 -6.44 3.19
N GLY A 160 -17.17 -5.19 2.89
CA GLY A 160 -18.04 -4.04 3.15
C GLY A 160 -18.25 -3.78 4.65
N VAL A 161 -17.30 -4.17 5.49
CA VAL A 161 -17.34 -3.96 6.94
C VAL A 161 -16.61 -2.65 7.26
N GLU A 162 -17.27 -1.77 8.01
CA GLU A 162 -16.64 -0.56 8.52
C GLU A 162 -15.69 -0.88 9.68
N VAL A 163 -14.52 -0.24 9.64
CA VAL A 163 -13.48 -0.38 10.65
C VAL A 163 -12.89 0.99 10.99
N ARG A 164 -12.37 1.12 12.20
CA ARG A 164 -11.59 2.31 12.58
C ARG A 164 -10.22 2.26 11.91
N GLY A 165 -10.12 2.85 10.71
CA GLY A 165 -8.86 2.96 9.96
C GLY A 165 -7.94 4.05 10.49
N LEU A 166 -6.63 3.91 10.22
CA LEU A 166 -5.60 4.90 10.57
C LEU A 166 -5.54 6.09 9.60
N SER A 167 -6.13 5.94 8.41
CA SER A 167 -5.93 6.90 7.32
C SER A 167 -6.52 8.28 7.63
N ILE A 168 -5.70 9.30 7.46
CA ILE A 168 -6.07 10.72 7.65
C ILE A 168 -6.44 11.44 6.35
N VAL A 169 -6.37 10.77 5.19
CA VAL A 169 -6.48 11.42 3.87
C VAL A 169 -7.80 12.19 3.73
N LYS A 170 -8.92 11.56 4.10
CA LYS A 170 -10.25 12.18 4.00
C LYS A 170 -10.37 13.38 4.93
N ASP A 171 -9.98 13.20 6.20
CA ASP A 171 -10.11 14.25 7.21
C ASP A 171 -9.19 15.44 6.94
N TYR A 172 -7.98 15.18 6.43
CA TYR A 172 -7.06 16.24 6.01
C TYR A 172 -7.61 17.03 4.83
N LEU A 173 -8.12 16.35 3.79
CA LEU A 173 -8.66 17.01 2.60
C LEU A 173 -10.00 17.72 2.86
N SER A 174 -10.75 17.31 3.87
CA SER A 174 -11.96 18.02 4.33
C SER A 174 -11.66 19.12 5.36
N GLY A 175 -10.39 19.34 5.74
CA GLY A 175 -9.99 20.35 6.73
C GLY A 175 -10.28 20.01 8.19
N LYS A 176 -10.70 18.77 8.50
CA LYS A 176 -10.93 18.30 9.88
C LYS A 176 -9.63 18.03 10.64
N VAL A 177 -8.55 17.77 9.90
CA VAL A 177 -7.20 17.58 10.44
C VAL A 177 -6.31 18.67 9.84
N GLN A 178 -5.68 19.48 10.70
CA GLN A 178 -4.74 20.52 10.27
C GLN A 178 -3.31 19.99 10.26
N ALA A 179 -2.48 20.54 9.36
CA ALA A 179 -1.07 20.19 9.27
C ALA A 179 -0.26 20.56 10.54
N SER A 180 -0.76 21.50 11.35
CA SER A 180 -0.17 21.93 12.62
C SER A 180 -0.41 20.97 13.80
N ALA A 181 -1.21 19.92 13.60
CA ALA A 181 -1.58 18.99 14.66
C ALA A 181 -0.55 17.88 14.92
N PHE A 182 0.57 17.84 14.16
CA PHE A 182 1.58 16.77 14.20
C PHE A 182 3.00 17.29 14.00
#